data_AF-A0A0D2NX42-F1
#
_entry.id   AF-A0A0D2NX42-F1
#
_cell.length_a   1.000
_cell.length_b   1.000
_cell.length_c   1.000
_cell.angle_alpha   90.00
_cell.angle_beta   90.00
_cell.angle_gamma   90.00
#
_symmetry.space_group_name_H-M   'P 1'
#
loop_
_entity.id
_entity.type
_entity.pdbx_description
1 polymer ?
#
loop_
_entity_poly.entity_id
_entity_poly.type
_entity_poly.pdbx_seq_one_letter_code
_entity_poly.pdbx_strand_id
1 'polypeptide(L)'
;MTSKLSDHTLRSMGALMDAIGFAGTRPSTVEEMVEAAVKCLEERALDGKDISKDLAAVEKVDQNHWEGEYDSDPEGFDKDVRRRLNKMEDMTSRLTKQYLKDICKQLHFYGRGGTNADLAAEIVAVVTYKAKEGSKLKREYSIVKGMYSMCYGCCGDDSGLEAGSDGADSEGDEVGDDDF
;
A
#
# COMPACT_ATOMS: atom_id res chain seq x y z
N MET A 1 -29.14 4.21 18.67
CA MET A 1 -29.09 3.57 17.34
C MET A 1 -27.81 2.77 17.33
N THR A 2 -27.90 1.45 17.52
CA THR A 2 -26.71 0.59 17.58
C THR A 2 -26.27 0.29 16.14
N SER A 3 -25.15 0.87 15.72
CA SER A 3 -24.51 0.57 14.45
C SER A 3 -24.33 -0.95 14.36
N LYS A 4 -25.01 -1.58 13.40
CA LYS A 4 -24.83 -3.01 13.16
C LYS A 4 -23.44 -3.19 12.59
N LEU A 5 -22.52 -3.63 13.45
CA LEU A 5 -21.20 -4.06 13.05
C LEU A 5 -21.33 -5.09 11.92
N SER A 6 -20.61 -4.86 10.82
CA SER A 6 -20.58 -5.80 9.70
C SER A 6 -20.07 -7.16 10.20
N ASP A 7 -20.80 -8.24 9.89
CA ASP A 7 -20.43 -9.63 10.20
C ASP A 7 -19.01 -10.00 9.75
N HIS A 8 -18.46 -9.25 8.78
CA HIS A 8 -17.10 -9.38 8.30
C HIS A 8 -16.06 -8.87 9.32
N THR A 9 -16.34 -7.72 9.95
CA THR A 9 -15.46 -7.12 10.96
C THR A 9 -15.37 -7.99 12.20
N LEU A 10 -16.50 -8.53 12.66
CA LEU A 10 -16.54 -9.45 13.81
C LEU A 10 -15.78 -10.75 13.54
N ARG A 11 -15.87 -11.29 12.31
CA ARG A 11 -15.10 -12.48 11.91
C ARG A 11 -13.60 -12.21 11.82
N SER A 12 -13.20 -11.07 11.27
CA SER A 12 -11.79 -10.67 11.14
C SER A 12 -11.14 -10.43 12.51
N MET A 13 -11.87 -9.77 13.42
CA MET A 13 -11.44 -9.57 14.82
C MET A 13 -11.36 -10.88 15.61
N GLY A 14 -12.30 -11.81 15.37
CA GLY A 14 -12.23 -13.15 15.97
C GLY A 14 -10.98 -13.91 15.55
N ALA A 15 -10.66 -13.91 14.26
CA ALA A 15 -9.45 -14.53 13.73
C ALA A 15 -8.17 -13.89 14.28
N LEU A 16 -8.17 -12.57 14.50
CA LEU A 16 -7.06 -11.86 15.15
C LEU A 16 -6.86 -12.34 16.58
N MET A 17 -7.93 -12.41 17.38
CA MET A 17 -7.85 -12.87 18.78
C MET A 17 -7.38 -14.31 18.92
N ASP A 18 -7.83 -15.20 18.02
CA ASP A 18 -7.35 -16.58 17.99
C ASP A 18 -5.86 -16.63 17.61
N ALA A 19 -5.40 -15.79 16.67
CA ALA A 19 -4.01 -15.73 16.24
C ALA A 19 -3.06 -15.21 17.33
N ILE A 20 -3.47 -14.19 18.10
CA ILE A 20 -2.66 -13.64 19.20
C ILE A 20 -2.73 -14.48 20.49
N GLY A 21 -3.55 -15.54 20.50
CA GLY A 21 -3.71 -16.46 21.63
C GLY A 21 -4.44 -15.85 22.82
N PHE A 22 -5.40 -14.96 22.59
CA PHE A 22 -6.12 -14.27 23.64
C PHE A 22 -7.01 -15.24 24.44
N ALA A 23 -6.66 -15.50 25.70
CA ALA A 23 -7.38 -16.41 26.60
C ALA A 23 -8.39 -15.69 27.53
N GLY A 24 -8.61 -14.38 27.36
CA GLY A 24 -9.48 -13.58 28.20
C GLY A 24 -10.97 -13.66 27.84
N THR A 25 -11.81 -12.96 28.63
CA THR A 25 -13.24 -12.81 28.36
C THR A 25 -13.46 -12.23 26.97
N ARG A 26 -14.26 -12.90 26.14
CA ARG A 26 -14.54 -12.44 24.77
C ARG A 26 -15.14 -11.03 24.80
N PRO A 27 -14.47 -10.03 24.22
CA PRO A 27 -14.97 -8.66 24.21
C PRO A 27 -16.28 -8.56 23.44
N SER A 28 -17.13 -7.62 23.85
CA SER A 28 -18.49 -7.49 23.32
C SER A 28 -18.60 -6.45 22.19
N THR A 29 -17.63 -5.53 22.11
CA THR A 29 -17.53 -4.50 21.08
C THR A 29 -16.17 -4.52 20.39
N VAL A 30 -16.11 -4.04 19.13
CA VAL A 30 -14.84 -3.99 18.37
C VAL A 30 -13.78 -3.12 19.06
N GLU A 31 -14.18 -2.04 19.73
CA GLU A 31 -13.25 -1.21 20.51
C GLU A 31 -12.61 -2.01 21.65
N GLU A 32 -13.40 -2.77 22.42
CA GLU A 32 -12.87 -3.65 23.46
C GLU A 32 -12.00 -4.76 22.86
N MET A 33 -12.32 -5.25 21.65
CA MET A 33 -11.51 -6.23 20.92
C MET A 33 -10.14 -5.71 20.53
N VAL A 34 -10.08 -4.48 20.01
CA VAL A 34 -8.84 -3.81 19.64
C VAL A 34 -8.02 -3.50 20.88
N GLU A 35 -8.63 -2.95 21.93
CA GLU A 35 -7.94 -2.60 23.17
C GLU A 35 -7.35 -3.85 23.86
N ALA A 36 -8.11 -4.95 23.90
CA ALA A 36 -7.64 -6.23 24.42
C ALA A 36 -6.48 -6.80 23.59
N ALA A 37 -6.55 -6.70 22.26
CA ALA A 37 -5.48 -7.15 21.37
C ALA A 37 -4.19 -6.35 21.56
N VAL A 38 -4.29 -5.01 21.60
CA VAL A 38 -3.15 -4.11 21.84
C VAL A 38 -2.49 -4.43 23.17
N LYS A 39 -3.27 -4.54 24.24
CA LYS A 39 -2.75 -4.85 25.57
C LYS A 39 -2.02 -6.21 25.60
N CYS A 40 -2.56 -7.22 24.91
CA CYS A 40 -1.95 -8.54 24.83
C CYS A 40 -0.62 -8.51 24.07
N LEU A 41 -0.51 -7.69 23.03
CA LEU A 41 0.74 -7.47 22.28
C LEU A 41 1.79 -6.74 23.12
N GLU A 42 1.38 -5.71 23.88
CA GLU A 42 2.27 -4.98 24.78
C GLU A 42 2.84 -5.88 25.88
N GLU A 43 2.02 -6.71 26.53
CA GLU A 43 2.47 -7.67 27.53
C GLU A 43 3.46 -8.70 26.93
N ARG A 44 3.20 -9.19 25.71
CA ARG A 44 4.10 -10.12 25.01
C ARG A 44 5.43 -9.47 24.58
N ALA A 45 5.39 -8.20 24.19
CA ALA A 45 6.58 -7.43 23.86
C ALA A 45 7.48 -7.20 25.09
N LEU A 46 6.87 -6.90 26.24
CA LEU A 46 7.58 -6.73 27.52
C LEU A 46 8.23 -8.04 28.01
N ASP A 47 7.61 -9.19 27.72
CA ASP A 47 8.18 -10.53 27.97
C ASP A 47 9.35 -10.89 27.02
N GLY A 48 9.67 -10.04 26.03
CA GLY A 48 10.71 -10.30 25.03
C GLY A 48 10.34 -11.40 24.02
N LYS A 49 9.04 -11.71 23.87
CA LYS A 49 8.57 -12.66 22.84
C LYS A 49 8.59 -11.99 21.47
N ASP A 50 8.92 -12.76 20.45
CA ASP A 50 8.81 -12.31 19.05
C ASP A 50 7.32 -12.05 18.72
N ILE A 51 6.99 -10.78 18.50
CA ILE A 51 5.66 -10.30 18.11
C ILE A 51 5.54 -10.06 16.60
N SER A 52 6.58 -10.40 15.83
CA SER A 52 6.67 -10.14 14.39
C SER A 52 5.50 -10.78 13.61
N LYS A 53 5.10 -11.99 14.00
CA LYS A 53 3.94 -12.68 13.42
C LYS A 53 2.60 -12.06 13.82
N ASP A 54 2.50 -11.57 15.05
CA ASP A 54 1.26 -10.99 15.55
C ASP A 54 1.03 -9.60 14.95
N LEU A 55 2.10 -8.80 14.76
CA LEU A 55 2.07 -7.53 14.04
C LEU A 55 1.64 -7.69 12.57
N ALA A 56 2.15 -8.73 11.89
CA ALA A 56 1.73 -9.04 10.52
C ALA A 56 0.24 -9.45 10.45
N ALA A 57 -0.29 -10.10 11.48
CA ALA A 57 -1.70 -10.43 11.58
C ALA A 57 -2.57 -9.17 11.79
N VAL A 58 -2.11 -8.22 12.61
CA VAL A 58 -2.76 -6.90 12.79
C VAL A 58 -2.76 -6.11 11.49
N GLU A 59 -1.63 -6.02 10.78
CA GLU A 59 -1.54 -5.33 9.49
C GLU A 59 -2.49 -5.95 8.43
N LYS A 60 -2.62 -7.28 8.43
CA LYS A 60 -3.56 -7.98 7.55
C LYS A 60 -5.02 -7.68 7.89
N VAL A 61 -5.33 -7.44 9.17
CA VAL A 61 -6.66 -7.01 9.59
C VAL A 61 -6.90 -5.54 9.24
N ASP A 62 -5.91 -4.65 9.37
CA ASP A 62 -6.04 -3.24 8.94
C ASP A 62 -6.31 -3.12 7.43
N GLN A 63 -5.62 -3.93 6.60
CA GLN A 63 -5.89 -4.04 5.16
C GLN A 63 -7.34 -4.52 4.85
N ASN A 64 -7.99 -5.21 5.78
CA ASN A 64 -9.36 -5.71 5.68
C ASN A 64 -10.39 -4.90 6.51
N HIS A 65 -9.95 -3.99 7.40
CA HIS A 65 -10.79 -3.28 8.36
C HIS A 65 -11.20 -1.87 7.89
N TRP A 66 -10.53 -1.30 6.88
CA TRP A 66 -10.93 -0.03 6.27
C TRP A 66 -12.22 -0.12 5.41
N GLU A 67 -12.96 -1.23 5.47
CA GLU A 67 -14.24 -1.42 4.75
C GLU A 67 -15.49 -0.94 5.52
N GLY A 68 -15.32 -0.25 6.66
CA GLY A 68 -16.41 0.22 7.51
C GLY A 68 -16.58 1.73 7.54
N GLU A 69 -17.70 2.20 6.98
CA GLU A 69 -18.33 3.53 7.17
C GLU A 69 -17.67 4.77 6.55
N TYR A 70 -17.86 4.94 5.23
CA TYR A 70 -18.16 6.24 4.62
C TYR A 70 -19.36 6.05 3.66
N ASP A 71 -20.52 5.67 4.21
CA ASP A 71 -21.75 5.39 3.45
C ASP A 71 -22.57 6.67 3.20
N SER A 72 -21.91 7.70 2.67
CA SER A 72 -22.57 8.83 2.00
C SER A 72 -21.56 9.48 1.07
N ASP A 73 -21.35 8.83 -0.07
CA ASP A 73 -20.72 9.43 -1.23
C ASP A 73 -21.74 10.38 -1.90
N PRO A 74 -21.57 11.71 -1.84
CA PRO A 74 -22.50 12.64 -2.49
C PRO A 74 -22.49 12.51 -4.03
N GLU A 75 -21.51 11.82 -4.61
CA GLU A 75 -21.32 11.64 -6.05
C GLU A 75 -21.80 10.28 -6.56
N GLY A 76 -22.24 9.38 -5.67
CA GLY A 76 -22.89 8.12 -6.03
C GLY A 76 -21.97 7.08 -6.67
N PHE A 77 -20.66 7.15 -6.42
CA PHE A 77 -19.73 6.15 -6.95
C PHE A 77 -19.90 4.78 -6.29
N ASP A 78 -19.54 3.74 -7.04
CA ASP A 78 -19.37 2.40 -6.49
C ASP A 78 -18.25 2.40 -5.42
N LYS A 79 -18.43 1.62 -4.34
CA LYS A 79 -17.49 1.54 -3.21
C LYS A 79 -16.07 1.21 -3.66
N ASP A 80 -15.91 0.34 -4.67
CA ASP A 80 -14.62 0.00 -5.24
C ASP A 80 -13.95 1.17 -5.96
N VAL A 81 -14.74 1.99 -6.65
CA VAL A 81 -14.27 3.16 -7.39
C VAL A 81 -13.83 4.26 -6.43
N ARG A 82 -14.63 4.54 -5.40
CA ARG A 82 -14.26 5.47 -4.31
C ARG A 82 -12.96 5.07 -3.63
N ARG A 83 -12.83 3.81 -3.27
CA ARG A 83 -11.60 3.29 -2.66
C ARG A 83 -10.37 3.50 -3.55
N ARG A 84 -10.49 3.30 -4.86
CA ARG A 84 -9.39 3.56 -5.80
C ARG A 84 -9.08 5.05 -5.91
N LEU A 85 -10.10 5.92 -5.93
CA LEU A 85 -9.92 7.37 -5.95
C LEU A 85 -9.14 7.85 -4.72
N ASN A 86 -9.60 7.50 -3.52
CA ASN A 86 -8.96 7.92 -2.27
C ASN A 86 -7.50 7.45 -2.20
N LYS A 87 -7.21 6.22 -2.65
CA LYS A 87 -5.83 5.71 -2.70
C LYS A 87 -4.97 6.47 -3.71
N MET A 88 -5.52 6.84 -4.86
CA MET A 88 -4.78 7.64 -5.85
C MET A 88 -4.53 9.06 -5.33
N GLU A 89 -5.49 9.66 -4.63
CA GLU A 89 -5.34 10.96 -3.98
C GLU A 89 -4.21 10.94 -2.94
N ASP A 90 -4.21 9.96 -2.03
CA ASP A 90 -3.14 9.78 -1.05
C ASP A 90 -1.76 9.62 -1.73
N MET A 91 -1.64 8.69 -2.68
CA MET A 91 -0.38 8.44 -3.39
C MET A 91 0.12 9.68 -4.13
N THR A 92 -0.76 10.39 -4.85
CA THR A 92 -0.37 11.57 -5.63
C THR A 92 0.00 12.77 -4.76
N SER A 93 -0.61 12.92 -3.57
CA SER A 93 -0.25 14.00 -2.65
C SER A 93 1.20 13.92 -2.14
N ARG A 94 1.77 12.71 -2.12
CA ARG A 94 3.12 12.42 -1.60
C ARG A 94 4.18 12.44 -2.70
N LEU A 95 3.77 12.34 -3.97
CA LEU A 95 4.69 12.28 -5.10
C LEU A 95 5.34 13.65 -5.41
N THR A 96 6.60 13.59 -5.86
CA THR A 96 7.29 14.78 -6.35
C THR A 96 6.82 15.17 -7.75
N LYS A 97 7.08 16.44 -8.13
CA LYS A 97 6.70 17.03 -9.43
C LYS A 97 7.03 16.15 -10.64
N GLN A 98 8.19 15.49 -10.61
CA GLN A 98 8.66 14.69 -11.75
C GLN A 98 7.75 13.48 -11.98
N TYR A 99 7.47 12.71 -10.93
CA TYR A 99 6.56 11.56 -11.01
C TYR A 99 5.13 11.97 -11.34
N LEU A 100 4.66 13.10 -10.80
CA LEU A 100 3.34 13.64 -11.15
C LEU A 100 3.23 13.96 -12.65
N LYS A 101 4.27 14.60 -13.23
CA LYS A 101 4.31 14.84 -14.69
C LYS A 101 4.30 13.55 -15.49
N ASP A 102 4.98 12.52 -15.03
CA ASP A 102 5.03 11.23 -15.72
C ASP A 102 3.70 10.48 -15.63
N ILE A 103 2.96 10.63 -14.53
CA ILE A 103 1.55 10.20 -14.43
C ILE A 103 0.70 10.96 -15.45
N CYS A 104 0.80 12.30 -15.53
CA CYS A 104 0.02 13.09 -16.50
C CYS A 104 0.23 12.60 -17.94
N LYS A 105 1.49 12.35 -18.33
CA LYS A 105 1.84 11.81 -19.66
C LYS A 105 1.15 10.47 -19.93
N GLN A 106 1.21 9.54 -18.97
CA GLN A 106 0.60 8.21 -19.13
C GLN A 106 -0.93 8.23 -19.11
N LEU A 107 -1.52 9.20 -18.42
CA LEU A 107 -2.95 9.44 -18.43
C LEU A 107 -3.41 10.23 -19.66
N HIS A 108 -2.50 10.58 -20.57
CA HIS A 108 -2.72 11.33 -21.81
C HIS A 108 -3.38 12.70 -21.58
N PHE A 109 -2.99 13.39 -20.52
CA PHE A 109 -3.39 14.77 -20.33
C PHE A 109 -2.19 15.67 -20.02
N TYR A 110 -2.30 16.92 -20.45
CA TYR A 110 -1.30 17.94 -20.16
C TYR A 110 -1.82 18.78 -19.02
N GLY A 111 -1.30 18.53 -17.82
CA GLY A 111 -1.57 19.39 -16.68
C GLY A 111 -1.12 20.83 -16.97
N ARG A 112 -1.80 21.84 -16.42
CA ARG A 112 -1.46 23.25 -16.72
C ARG A 112 -0.10 23.68 -16.16
N GLY A 113 0.57 22.79 -15.43
CA GLY A 113 1.79 23.10 -14.70
C GLY A 113 1.48 23.88 -13.43
N GLY A 114 2.39 23.83 -12.46
CA GLY A 114 2.16 24.43 -11.15
C GLY A 114 3.06 23.83 -10.08
N THR A 115 2.63 23.95 -8.83
CA THR A 115 3.21 23.26 -7.67
C THR A 115 2.89 21.76 -7.72
N ASN A 116 3.49 20.97 -6.81
CA ASN A 116 3.17 19.55 -6.70
C ASN A 116 1.70 19.34 -6.34
N ALA A 117 1.17 20.18 -5.45
CA ALA A 117 -0.23 20.15 -5.04
C ALA A 117 -1.18 20.42 -6.23
N ASP A 118 -0.85 21.40 -7.09
CA ASP A 118 -1.64 21.70 -8.28
C ASP A 118 -1.70 20.49 -9.23
N LEU A 119 -0.55 19.86 -9.49
CA LEU A 119 -0.49 18.68 -10.35
C LEU A 119 -1.22 17.46 -9.74
N ALA A 120 -1.10 17.25 -8.43
CA ALA A 120 -1.84 16.19 -7.74
C ALA A 120 -3.35 16.41 -7.83
N ALA A 121 -3.81 17.65 -7.59
CA ALA A 121 -5.22 18.01 -7.71
C ALA A 121 -5.75 17.83 -9.14
N GLU A 122 -4.96 18.18 -10.16
CA GLU A 122 -5.32 17.96 -11.57
C GLU A 122 -5.44 16.46 -11.90
N ILE A 123 -4.52 15.62 -11.42
CA ILE A 123 -4.61 14.17 -11.59
C ILE A 123 -5.89 13.63 -10.95
N VAL A 124 -6.17 14.02 -9.70
CA VAL A 124 -7.38 13.63 -8.97
C VAL A 124 -8.63 14.07 -9.73
N ALA A 125 -8.69 15.31 -10.21
CA ALA A 125 -9.81 15.81 -10.99
C ALA A 125 -10.06 14.99 -12.27
N VAL A 126 -9.01 14.61 -13.00
CA VAL A 126 -9.12 13.79 -14.21
C VAL A 126 -9.61 12.38 -13.90
N VAL A 127 -9.09 11.73 -12.86
CA VAL A 127 -9.55 10.37 -12.51
C VAL A 127 -10.97 10.39 -11.95
N THR A 128 -11.36 11.43 -11.20
CA THR A 128 -12.74 11.62 -10.74
C THR A 128 -13.68 11.86 -11.92
N TYR A 129 -13.29 12.64 -12.91
CA TYR A 129 -14.07 12.82 -14.14
C TYR A 129 -14.29 11.48 -14.86
N LYS A 130 -13.23 10.69 -15.06
CA LYS A 130 -13.35 9.35 -15.66
C LYS A 130 -14.24 8.42 -14.84
N ALA A 131 -14.22 8.53 -13.51
CA ALA A 131 -15.10 7.77 -12.64
C ALA A 131 -16.57 8.15 -12.88
N LYS A 132 -16.86 9.45 -13.06
CA LYS A 132 -18.21 9.95 -13.39
C LYS A 132 -18.69 9.47 -14.75
N GLU A 133 -17.78 9.28 -15.71
CA GLU A 133 -18.07 8.67 -17.00
C GLU A 133 -18.25 7.14 -16.94
N GLY A 134 -18.12 6.52 -15.76
CA GLY A 134 -18.33 5.09 -15.55
C GLY A 134 -17.05 4.24 -15.64
N SER A 135 -15.87 4.84 -15.65
CA SER A 135 -14.61 4.10 -15.57
C SER A 135 -14.43 3.45 -14.19
N LYS A 136 -13.93 2.21 -14.18
CA LYS A 136 -13.56 1.48 -12.95
C LYS A 136 -12.18 1.87 -12.40
N LEU A 137 -11.48 2.79 -13.07
CA LEU A 137 -10.17 3.35 -12.70
C LEU A 137 -9.03 2.33 -12.54
N LYS A 138 -9.17 1.12 -13.08
CA LYS A 138 -8.16 0.06 -12.91
C LYS A 138 -6.84 0.42 -13.58
N ARG A 139 -6.89 0.98 -14.79
CA ARG A 139 -5.69 1.38 -15.56
C ARG A 139 -5.02 2.57 -14.89
N GLU A 140 -5.80 3.58 -14.54
CA GLU A 140 -5.38 4.79 -13.84
C GLU A 140 -4.68 4.44 -12.53
N TYR A 141 -5.30 3.58 -11.72
CA TYR A 141 -4.75 3.11 -10.46
C TYR A 141 -3.41 2.38 -10.63
N SER A 142 -3.29 1.53 -11.65
CA SER A 142 -2.03 0.82 -11.94
C SER A 142 -0.90 1.78 -12.30
N ILE A 143 -1.19 2.84 -13.04
CA ILE A 143 -0.21 3.87 -13.42
C ILE A 143 0.28 4.63 -12.19
N VAL A 144 -0.66 5.13 -11.37
CA VAL A 144 -0.33 5.88 -10.14
C VAL A 144 0.44 5.00 -9.17
N LYS A 145 -0.02 3.76 -8.94
CA LYS A 145 0.66 2.79 -8.07
C LYS A 145 2.07 2.49 -8.56
N GLY A 146 2.26 2.26 -9.86
CA GLY A 146 3.59 1.98 -10.44
C GLY A 146 4.56 3.14 -10.22
N MET A 147 4.11 4.38 -10.42
CA MET A 147 4.92 5.58 -10.19
C MET A 147 5.22 5.81 -8.70
N TYR A 148 4.26 5.54 -7.83
CA TYR A 148 4.47 5.56 -6.38
C TYR A 148 5.50 4.52 -5.93
N SER A 149 5.41 3.30 -6.44
CA SER A 149 6.41 2.25 -6.19
C SER A 149 7.79 2.60 -6.74
N MET A 150 7.92 3.32 -7.86
CA MET A 150 9.24 3.79 -8.31
C MET A 150 9.81 4.88 -7.40
N CYS A 151 8.95 5.75 -6.85
CA CYS A 151 9.37 6.84 -5.97
C CYS A 151 9.80 6.36 -4.57
N TYR A 152 9.13 5.33 -4.04
CA TYR A 152 9.32 4.86 -2.65
C TYR A 152 9.79 3.40 -2.52
N GLY A 153 9.75 2.62 -3.60
CA GLY A 153 10.15 1.20 -3.64
C GLY A 153 11.59 0.96 -4.09
N CYS A 154 12.39 2.01 -4.31
CA CYS A 154 13.83 1.90 -4.60
C CYS A 154 14.73 2.06 -3.36
N CYS A 155 14.17 2.04 -2.15
CA CYS A 155 14.94 1.96 -0.91
C CYS A 155 14.71 0.61 -0.22
N GLY A 156 15.43 -0.42 -0.69
CA GLY A 156 15.65 -1.66 0.06
C GLY A 156 14.83 -2.86 -0.39
N ASP A 157 15.23 -3.48 -1.51
CA ASP A 157 15.14 -4.94 -1.66
C ASP A 157 16.28 -5.41 -2.56
N ASP A 158 17.50 -5.34 -2.00
CA ASP A 158 18.70 -6.03 -2.51
C ASP A 158 18.81 -7.37 -1.76
N SER A 159 17.76 -8.19 -1.84
CA SER A 159 17.68 -9.47 -1.13
C SER A 159 16.94 -10.51 -1.94
N GLY A 160 17.54 -10.89 -3.07
CA GLY A 160 17.31 -12.22 -3.64
C GLY A 160 16.90 -12.23 -5.10
N LEU A 161 17.85 -11.93 -5.99
CA LEU A 161 17.96 -12.69 -7.22
C LEU A 161 19.40 -13.19 -7.36
N GLU A 162 19.59 -14.38 -6.80
CA GLU A 162 20.55 -15.38 -7.22
C GLU A 162 20.70 -15.38 -8.76
N ALA A 163 21.78 -14.78 -9.25
CA ALA A 163 22.37 -15.15 -10.53
C ALA A 163 23.74 -15.74 -10.19
N GLY A 164 23.74 -17.06 -10.02
CA GLY A 164 24.95 -17.84 -9.83
C GLY A 164 25.89 -17.75 -11.03
N SER A 165 27.16 -17.99 -10.69
CA SER A 165 28.23 -18.60 -11.49
C SER A 165 28.70 -17.83 -12.75
N ASP A 166 29.99 -17.67 -13.04
CA ASP A 166 31.15 -18.46 -12.71
C ASP A 166 32.39 -17.55 -12.61
N GLY A 167 33.23 -17.84 -11.62
CA GLY A 167 34.61 -17.39 -11.64
C GLY A 167 35.36 -18.06 -12.80
N ALA A 168 36.05 -17.24 -13.59
CA ALA A 168 37.19 -17.66 -14.38
C ALA A 168 38.33 -16.69 -14.05
N ASP A 169 39.05 -17.10 -13.01
CA ASP A 169 40.38 -16.63 -12.66
C ASP A 169 41.39 -17.13 -13.71
N SER A 170 42.59 -16.55 -13.67
CA SER A 170 43.85 -17.02 -14.27
C SER A 170 44.25 -16.50 -15.66
N GLU A 171 45.04 -15.42 -15.60
CA GLU A 171 46.48 -15.38 -15.94
C GLU A 171 46.97 -15.91 -17.30
N GLY A 172 47.73 -15.04 -17.98
CA GLY A 172 48.67 -15.39 -19.05
C GLY A 172 48.63 -14.37 -20.20
N ASP A 173 49.73 -13.92 -20.78
CA ASP A 173 51.16 -14.09 -20.54
C ASP A 173 51.83 -13.04 -21.46
N GLU A 174 53.00 -12.59 -21.07
CA GLU A 174 53.77 -11.54 -21.73
C GLU A 174 54.47 -12.09 -22.98
N VAL A 175 54.19 -11.54 -24.16
CA VAL A 175 54.99 -11.67 -25.40
C VAL A 175 54.66 -10.42 -26.22
N GLY A 176 55.57 -9.56 -26.65
CA GLY A 176 56.93 -9.79 -27.14
C GLY A 176 57.01 -9.00 -28.46
N ASP A 177 58.10 -8.26 -28.65
CA ASP A 177 58.46 -7.40 -29.78
C ASP A 177 58.15 -7.98 -31.18
N ASP A 178 57.89 -7.11 -32.17
CA ASP A 178 58.54 -7.10 -33.51
C ASP A 178 57.78 -6.23 -34.57
N ASP A 179 58.53 -5.33 -35.20
CA ASP A 179 58.44 -4.71 -36.54
C ASP A 179 57.09 -4.26 -37.18
N PHE A 180 56.92 -2.93 -37.33
CA PHE A 180 56.80 -2.28 -38.65
C PHE A 180 57.10 -0.76 -38.61
#